data_AF-A0A660MA30-F1
#
_entry.id   AF-A0A660MA30-F1
#
_cell.length_a   1.000
_cell.length_b   1.000
_cell.length_c   1.000
_cell.angle_alpha   90.00
_cell.angle_beta   90.00
_cell.angle_gamma   90.00
#
_symmetry.space_group_name_H-M   'P 1'
#
loop_
_entity.id
_entity.type
_entity.pdbx_description
1 polymer ?
#
loop_
_entity_poly.entity_id
_entity_poly.type
_entity_poly.pdbx_seq_one_letter_code
_entity_poly.pdbx_strand_id
1 'polypeptide(L)'
;MQQLIRCIYPARHQQRGFTVVEMLVVIPIIVVVVGVLVAALVGLLSSIVISNQRGSLTYTMEDALDQIEQDVRLATKVESKAIAANWAQHFAGDNVLILTQYATDRNPSDTQRELIYLNSQANPCRTQADLAAKLYRTNNPLTVKVVYFVQGTTLWRRTIVPSQYEFNATNPSNNTMCGQPWQQSTCNYTGGPCKALDTRVANNVSSVRFGYATGFNQAASTTPNDSTTVVSA
;
A
#
# COMPACT_ATOMS: atom_id res chain seq x y z
N MET A 1 -83.43 20.63 54.11
CA MET A 1 -83.56 21.53 52.95
C MET A 1 -82.73 20.98 51.80
N GLN A 2 -83.39 20.76 50.66
CA GLN A 2 -82.90 20.90 49.27
C GLN A 2 -81.65 20.11 48.82
N GLN A 3 -81.89 19.17 47.89
CA GLN A 3 -81.41 19.18 46.49
C GLN A 3 -80.01 18.54 46.34
N LEU A 4 -79.62 17.84 45.27
CA LEU A 4 -80.19 17.55 43.95
C LEU A 4 -79.39 16.36 43.39
N ILE A 5 -80.05 15.55 42.59
CA ILE A 5 -79.48 14.47 41.78
C ILE A 5 -78.45 15.04 40.79
N ARG A 6 -77.27 14.43 40.69
CA ARG A 6 -76.41 14.51 39.49
C ARG A 6 -75.94 13.12 39.08
N CYS A 7 -76.42 12.69 37.92
CA CYS A 7 -75.96 11.51 37.22
C CYS A 7 -74.47 11.61 36.90
N ILE A 8 -73.72 10.58 37.25
CA ILE A 8 -72.42 10.28 36.65
C ILE A 8 -72.63 8.98 35.86
N TYR A 9 -72.79 9.09 34.55
CA TYR A 9 -72.62 7.95 33.65
C TYR A 9 -71.12 7.65 33.58
N PRO A 10 -70.63 6.48 34.00
CA PRO A 10 -69.33 6.03 33.53
C PRO A 10 -69.47 5.71 32.05
N ALA A 11 -68.71 6.40 31.20
CA ALA A 11 -68.50 5.96 29.83
C ALA A 11 -67.90 4.55 29.88
N ARG A 12 -68.72 3.55 29.55
CA ARG A 12 -68.29 2.16 29.47
C ARG A 12 -67.26 2.09 28.35
N HIS A 13 -65.99 1.95 28.70
CA HIS A 13 -64.98 1.50 27.74
C HIS A 13 -65.46 0.17 27.18
N GLN A 14 -65.87 0.18 25.91
CA GLN A 14 -66.09 -1.04 25.14
C GLN A 14 -64.72 -1.69 24.93
N GLN A 15 -64.25 -2.42 25.93
CA GLN A 15 -63.28 -3.48 25.71
C GLN A 15 -64.03 -4.56 24.92
N ARG A 16 -63.97 -4.48 23.58
CA ARG A 16 -64.32 -5.60 22.73
C ARG A 16 -63.33 -6.72 23.06
N GLY A 17 -63.82 -7.74 23.77
CA GLY A 17 -63.06 -8.95 24.04
C GLY A 17 -62.76 -9.65 22.72
N PHE A 18 -61.48 -9.84 22.42
CA PHE A 18 -61.00 -10.56 21.24
C PHE A 18 -61.55 -11.99 21.30
N THR A 19 -62.25 -12.43 20.24
CA THR A 19 -62.72 -13.82 20.17
C THR A 19 -61.54 -14.74 19.84
N VAL A 20 -61.53 -15.96 20.37
CA VAL A 20 -60.46 -16.96 20.12
C VAL A 20 -60.26 -17.20 18.61
N VAL A 21 -61.33 -17.09 17.82
CA VAL A 21 -61.32 -17.23 16.36
C VAL A 21 -60.50 -16.13 15.69
N GLU A 22 -60.58 -14.90 16.20
CA GLU A 22 -59.86 -13.74 15.66
C GLU A 22 -58.36 -13.84 15.97
N MET A 23 -57.99 -14.38 17.15
CA MET A 23 -56.58 -14.72 17.46
C MET A 23 -56.04 -15.89 16.60
N LEU A 24 -56.87 -16.89 16.29
CA LEU A 24 -56.45 -18.05 15.48
C LEU A 24 -56.12 -17.67 14.03
N VAL A 25 -56.77 -16.64 13.48
CA VAL A 25 -56.51 -16.14 12.13
C VAL A 25 -55.35 -15.14 12.09
N VAL A 26 -55.17 -14.31 13.12
CA VAL A 26 -54.13 -13.26 13.13
C VAL A 26 -52.73 -13.82 13.37
N ILE A 27 -52.59 -14.83 14.25
CA ILE A 27 -51.29 -15.46 14.54
C ILE A 27 -50.56 -15.96 13.28
N PRO A 28 -51.17 -16.76 12.37
CA PRO A 28 -50.47 -17.24 11.18
C PRO A 28 -50.09 -16.11 10.22
N ILE A 29 -50.90 -15.06 10.11
CA ILE A 29 -50.59 -13.89 9.28
C ILE A 29 -49.34 -13.18 9.81
N ILE A 30 -49.25 -12.96 11.13
CA ILE A 30 -48.08 -12.33 11.74
C ILE A 30 -46.82 -13.18 11.54
N VAL A 31 -46.92 -14.51 11.71
CA VAL A 31 -45.77 -15.42 11.53
C VAL A 31 -45.23 -15.34 10.10
N VAL A 32 -46.10 -15.31 9.08
CA VAL A 32 -45.69 -15.16 7.68
C VAL A 32 -45.05 -13.80 7.43
N VAL A 33 -45.66 -12.72 7.93
CA VAL A 33 -45.13 -11.35 7.74
C VAL A 33 -43.76 -11.19 8.39
N VAL A 34 -43.59 -11.67 9.63
CA VAL A 34 -42.30 -11.62 10.34
C VAL A 34 -41.27 -12.50 9.63
N GLY A 35 -41.66 -13.68 9.13
CA GLY A 35 -40.76 -14.55 8.36
C GLY A 35 -40.21 -13.89 7.11
N VAL A 36 -41.06 -13.19 6.35
CA VAL A 36 -40.64 -12.43 5.15
C VAL A 36 -39.73 -11.26 5.53
N LEU A 37 -40.06 -10.54 6.60
CA LEU A 37 -39.26 -9.41 7.09
C LEU A 37 -37.86 -9.84 7.55
N VAL A 38 -37.76 -10.94 8.31
CA VAL A 38 -36.48 -11.50 8.77
C VAL A 38 -35.65 -11.99 7.58
N ALA A 39 -36.25 -12.69 6.62
CA ALA A 39 -35.55 -13.13 5.42
C ALA A 39 -35.00 -11.95 4.58
N ALA A 40 -35.80 -10.88 4.42
CA ALA A 40 -35.36 -9.66 3.76
C ALA A 40 -34.20 -8.98 4.48
N LEU A 41 -34.26 -8.88 5.82
CA LEU A 41 -33.18 -8.34 6.64
C LEU A 41 -31.88 -9.14 6.50
N VAL A 42 -31.94 -10.46 6.51
CA VAL A 42 -30.75 -11.32 6.32
C VAL A 42 -30.13 -11.13 4.94
N GLY A 43 -30.97 -11.02 3.89
CA GLY A 43 -30.50 -10.73 2.53
C GLY A 43 -29.80 -9.38 2.43
N LEU A 44 -30.37 -8.34 3.04
CA LEU A 44 -29.77 -7.00 3.09
C LEU A 44 -28.46 -7.00 3.88
N LEU A 45 -28.42 -7.61 5.06
CA LEU A 45 -27.19 -7.70 5.88
C LEU A 45 -26.07 -8.42 5.13
N SER A 46 -26.39 -9.50 4.43
CA SER A 46 -25.43 -10.24 3.62
C SER A 46 -24.86 -9.38 2.47
N SER A 47 -25.72 -8.60 1.81
CA SER A 47 -25.30 -7.69 0.74
C SER A 47 -24.39 -6.55 1.25
N ILE A 48 -24.67 -6.02 2.44
CA ILE A 48 -23.89 -4.93 3.07
C ILE A 48 -22.50 -5.45 3.48
N VAL A 49 -22.41 -6.64 4.10
CA VAL A 49 -21.13 -7.21 4.51
C VAL A 49 -20.23 -7.49 3.31
N ILE A 50 -20.79 -8.06 2.23
CA ILE A 50 -20.06 -8.31 0.98
C ILE A 50 -19.64 -6.98 0.32
N SER A 51 -20.50 -5.97 0.34
CA SER A 51 -20.18 -4.63 -0.21
C SER A 51 -19.04 -3.96 0.56
N ASN A 52 -19.04 -4.06 1.89
CA ASN A 52 -17.98 -3.49 2.73
C ASN A 52 -16.63 -4.20 2.54
N GLN A 53 -16.64 -5.52 2.31
CA GLN A 53 -15.44 -6.28 1.97
C GLN A 53 -14.87 -5.85 0.62
N ARG A 54 -15.72 -5.64 -0.39
CA ARG A 54 -15.30 -5.12 -1.70
C ARG A 54 -14.73 -3.71 -1.58
N GLY A 55 -15.38 -2.84 -0.79
CA GLY A 55 -14.90 -1.48 -0.53
C GLY A 55 -13.50 -1.44 0.10
N SER A 56 -13.26 -2.25 1.13
CA SER A 56 -11.93 -2.33 1.78
C SER A 56 -10.82 -2.83 0.86
N LEU A 57 -11.14 -3.74 -0.07
CA LEU A 57 -10.18 -4.24 -1.06
C LEU A 57 -9.84 -3.16 -2.09
N THR A 58 -10.83 -2.40 -2.58
CA THR A 58 -10.61 -1.30 -3.53
C THR A 58 -9.67 -0.25 -2.96
N TYR A 59 -9.89 0.21 -1.72
CA TYR A 59 -9.02 1.21 -1.09
C TYR A 59 -7.57 0.73 -0.96
N THR A 60 -7.37 -0.52 -0.57
CA THR A 60 -6.02 -1.09 -0.43
C THR A 60 -5.34 -1.23 -1.79
N MET A 61 -6.10 -1.52 -2.86
CA MET A 61 -5.56 -1.55 -4.22
C MET A 61 -5.19 -0.16 -4.73
N GLU A 62 -6.02 0.85 -4.48
CA GLU A 62 -5.72 2.24 -4.87
C GLU A 62 -4.46 2.76 -4.18
N ASP A 63 -4.31 2.54 -2.87
CA ASP A 63 -3.11 2.93 -2.10
C ASP A 63 -1.87 2.17 -2.59
N ALA A 64 -1.99 0.87 -2.85
CA ALA A 64 -0.91 0.07 -3.40
C ALA A 64 -0.45 0.56 -4.79
N LEU A 65 -1.40 0.91 -5.66
CA LEU A 65 -1.10 1.41 -7.00
C LEU A 65 -0.51 2.81 -6.96
N ASP A 66 -1.01 3.72 -6.11
CA ASP A 66 -0.44 5.06 -5.93
C ASP A 66 1.00 4.99 -5.43
N GLN A 67 1.27 4.10 -4.45
CA GLN A 67 2.63 3.89 -3.95
C GLN A 67 3.56 3.37 -5.05
N ILE A 68 3.12 2.38 -5.84
CA ILE A 68 3.91 1.85 -6.96
C ILE A 68 4.12 2.94 -8.02
N GLU A 69 3.09 3.71 -8.36
CA GLU A 69 3.17 4.78 -9.35
C GLU A 69 4.18 5.86 -8.91
N GLN A 70 4.11 6.28 -7.65
CA GLN A 70 5.06 7.24 -7.10
C GLN A 70 6.50 6.72 -7.18
N ASP A 71 6.72 5.46 -6.84
CA ASP A 71 8.05 4.86 -6.93
C ASP A 71 8.54 4.68 -8.37
N VAL A 72 7.64 4.38 -9.32
CA VAL A 72 7.95 4.32 -10.75
C VAL A 72 8.29 5.71 -11.30
N ARG A 73 7.58 6.77 -10.89
CA ARG A 73 7.89 8.15 -11.27
C ARG A 73 9.26 8.61 -10.78
N LEU A 74 9.71 8.08 -9.65
CA LEU A 74 11.04 8.34 -9.09
C LEU A 74 12.14 7.41 -9.63
N ALA A 75 11.75 6.37 -10.38
CA ALA A 75 12.69 5.39 -10.91
C ALA A 75 13.46 5.96 -12.11
N THR A 76 14.76 5.74 -12.10
CA THR A 76 15.69 6.07 -13.19
C THR A 76 15.88 4.89 -14.14
N LYS A 77 15.61 3.68 -13.64
CA LYS A 77 15.69 2.43 -14.39
C LYS A 77 14.71 1.44 -13.80
N VAL A 78 14.16 0.58 -14.65
CA VAL A 78 13.35 -0.55 -14.22
C VAL A 78 14.06 -1.83 -14.61
N GLU A 79 14.12 -2.81 -13.72
CA GLU A 79 14.82 -4.06 -13.95
C GLU A 79 13.83 -5.21 -13.80
N SER A 80 13.88 -6.13 -14.76
CA SER A 80 13.09 -7.36 -14.75
C SER A 80 13.93 -8.57 -14.33
N LYS A 81 15.22 -8.37 -14.01
CA LYS A 81 16.17 -9.45 -13.72
C LYS A 81 16.86 -9.25 -12.37
N ALA A 82 16.76 -10.33 -11.60
CA ALA A 82 17.51 -10.75 -10.42
C ALA A 82 18.38 -9.73 -9.67
N ILE A 83 18.12 -9.60 -8.36
CA ILE A 83 19.04 -8.98 -7.42
C ILE A 83 19.80 -10.10 -6.73
N ALA A 84 21.13 -10.10 -6.86
CA ALA A 84 22.02 -11.08 -6.22
C ALA A 84 22.53 -10.61 -4.85
N ALA A 85 21.73 -9.84 -4.10
CA ALA A 85 22.06 -9.54 -2.70
C ALA A 85 21.63 -10.75 -1.87
N ASN A 86 22.53 -11.35 -1.07
CA ASN A 86 22.28 -12.58 -0.30
C ASN A 86 20.99 -12.58 0.55
N TRP A 87 20.54 -11.40 0.99
CA TRP A 87 19.34 -11.20 1.80
C TRP A 87 18.10 -10.72 0.99
N ALA A 88 18.27 -10.45 -0.31
CA ALA A 88 17.23 -10.03 -1.24
C ALA A 88 17.41 -10.70 -2.60
N GLN A 89 17.65 -12.02 -2.58
CA GLN A 89 17.77 -12.83 -3.77
C GLN A 89 16.40 -12.94 -4.45
N HIS A 90 16.32 -12.43 -5.67
CA HIS A 90 15.22 -12.70 -6.60
C HIS A 90 15.84 -13.28 -7.86
N PHE A 91 15.23 -14.30 -8.45
CA PHE A 91 15.79 -15.00 -9.62
C PHE A 91 15.08 -14.56 -10.91
N ALA A 92 15.74 -14.79 -12.05
CA ALA A 92 15.12 -14.58 -13.34
C ALA A 92 13.93 -15.54 -13.51
N GLY A 93 12.71 -15.00 -13.61
CA GLY A 93 11.46 -15.77 -13.67
C GLY A 93 10.48 -15.46 -12.55
N ASP A 94 10.93 -14.81 -11.46
CA ASP A 94 10.04 -14.33 -10.41
C ASP A 94 9.22 -13.13 -10.92
N ASN A 95 7.92 -13.07 -10.59
CA ASN A 95 7.08 -11.89 -10.85
C ASN A 95 7.47 -10.77 -9.88
N VAL A 96 8.57 -10.08 -10.18
CA VAL A 96 9.08 -8.96 -9.38
C VAL A 96 9.17 -7.70 -10.22
N LEU A 97 8.97 -6.55 -9.57
CA LEU A 97 9.27 -5.24 -10.11
C LEU A 97 10.44 -4.66 -9.34
N ILE A 98 11.55 -4.41 -10.04
CA ILE A 98 12.72 -3.79 -9.47
C ILE A 98 12.85 -2.40 -10.06
N LEU A 99 12.91 -1.40 -9.20
CA LEU A 99 13.07 0.01 -9.56
C LEU A 99 14.41 0.49 -9.03
N THR A 100 15.21 1.10 -9.89
CA THR A 100 16.41 1.82 -9.45
C THR A 100 16.03 3.28 -9.27
N GLN A 101 16.33 3.85 -8.11
CA GLN A 101 16.07 5.26 -7.78
C GLN A 101 17.36 5.91 -7.30
N TYR A 102 17.46 7.24 -7.40
CA TYR A 102 18.56 7.95 -6.77
C TYR A 102 18.37 8.01 -5.25
N ALA A 103 19.47 7.84 -4.51
CA ALA A 103 19.49 8.07 -3.07
C ALA A 103 19.39 9.56 -2.77
N THR A 104 18.66 9.92 -1.71
CA THR A 104 18.40 11.32 -1.33
C THR A 104 18.70 11.55 0.14
N ASP A 105 18.99 12.80 0.52
CA ASP A 105 19.24 13.21 1.91
C ASP A 105 17.97 13.21 2.78
N ARG A 106 16.81 13.30 2.14
CA ARG A 106 15.48 13.35 2.77
C ARG A 106 14.47 12.52 1.98
N ASN A 107 13.19 12.62 2.36
CA ASN A 107 12.10 11.94 1.68
C ASN A 107 12.17 12.20 0.14
N PRO A 108 12.14 11.16 -0.70
CA PRO A 108 12.16 11.29 -2.15
C PRO A 108 11.04 12.16 -2.75
N SER A 109 9.92 12.33 -2.06
CA SER A 109 8.83 13.21 -2.49
C SER A 109 9.04 14.68 -2.11
N ASP A 110 10.03 15.01 -1.29
CA ASP A 110 10.33 16.38 -0.92
C ASP A 110 10.95 17.15 -2.10
N THR A 111 10.46 18.36 -2.34
CA THR A 111 10.97 19.27 -3.37
C THR A 111 12.38 19.77 -3.09
N GLN A 112 12.78 19.84 -1.82
CA GLN A 112 14.10 20.30 -1.39
C GLN A 112 15.13 19.16 -1.28
N ARG A 113 14.79 17.95 -1.72
CA ARG A 113 15.69 16.80 -1.65
C ARG A 113 16.97 17.05 -2.45
N GLU A 114 18.08 16.63 -1.88
CA GLU A 114 19.37 16.58 -2.55
C GLU A 114 19.76 15.13 -2.82
N LEU A 115 20.40 14.90 -3.97
CA LEU A 115 20.95 13.58 -4.30
C LEU A 115 22.19 13.30 -3.46
N ILE A 116 22.37 12.03 -3.11
CA ILE A 116 23.61 11.54 -2.51
C ILE A 116 24.53 11.08 -3.63
N TYR A 117 25.81 11.42 -3.53
CA TYR A 117 26.81 11.11 -4.55
C TYR A 117 27.84 10.13 -4.02
N LEU A 118 28.40 9.34 -4.94
CA LEU A 118 29.51 8.46 -4.64
C LEU A 118 30.80 9.26 -4.46
N ASN A 119 31.71 8.72 -3.67
CA ASN A 119 33.06 9.25 -3.57
C ASN A 119 33.84 8.93 -4.86
N SER A 120 34.63 9.89 -5.35
CA SER A 120 35.50 9.70 -6.53
C SER A 120 36.90 10.24 -6.26
N GLN A 121 37.88 9.84 -7.08
CA GLN A 121 39.24 10.38 -6.97
C GLN A 121 39.32 11.86 -7.39
N ALA A 122 38.51 12.29 -8.35
CA ALA A 122 38.54 13.65 -8.88
C ALA A 122 37.86 14.66 -7.93
N ASN A 123 36.74 14.29 -7.32
CA ASN A 123 36.04 15.11 -6.34
C ASN A 123 35.76 14.27 -5.08
N PRO A 124 36.76 14.10 -4.21
CA PRO A 124 36.59 13.28 -3.03
C PRO A 124 35.65 13.91 -2.01
N CYS A 125 35.18 13.10 -1.07
CA CYS A 125 34.48 13.54 0.14
C CYS A 125 35.08 12.91 1.40
N ARG A 126 36.42 12.93 1.47
CA ARG A 126 37.21 12.23 2.51
C ARG A 126 37.73 13.13 3.61
N THR A 127 37.60 14.45 3.46
CA THR A 127 37.95 15.43 4.49
C THR A 127 36.74 16.29 4.86
N GLN A 128 36.79 16.95 6.02
CA GLN A 128 35.74 17.90 6.41
C GLN A 128 35.66 19.08 5.44
N ALA A 129 36.79 19.49 4.88
CA ALA A 129 36.86 20.54 3.87
C ALA A 129 36.15 20.10 2.57
N ASP A 130 36.33 18.85 2.13
CA ASP A 130 35.64 18.32 0.96
C ASP A 130 34.12 18.31 1.15
N LEU A 131 33.67 17.88 2.34
CA LEU A 131 32.25 17.85 2.69
C LEU A 131 31.63 19.26 2.70
N ALA A 132 32.37 20.24 3.22
CA ALA A 132 31.96 21.64 3.24
C ALA A 132 31.95 22.28 1.84
N ALA A 133 32.93 21.94 1.00
CA ALA A 133 33.07 22.49 -0.36
C ALA A 133 32.05 21.90 -1.34
N LYS A 134 31.52 20.70 -1.06
CA LYS A 134 30.47 20.03 -1.85
C LYS A 134 30.82 19.80 -3.33
N LEU A 135 32.11 19.70 -3.66
CA LEU A 135 32.59 19.46 -5.04
C LEU A 135 32.16 18.08 -5.59
N TYR A 136 31.89 17.14 -4.70
CA TYR A 136 31.38 15.79 -5.02
C TYR A 136 30.03 15.78 -5.74
N ARG A 137 29.30 16.91 -5.83
CA ARG A 137 28.02 17.00 -6.58
C ARG A 137 28.15 16.74 -8.08
N THR A 138 29.36 16.69 -8.60
CA THR A 138 29.67 16.32 -9.99
C THR A 138 29.99 14.83 -10.17
N ASN A 139 30.09 14.08 -9.07
CA ASN A 139 30.31 12.64 -9.13
C ASN A 139 29.04 11.89 -9.56
N ASN A 140 29.17 10.59 -9.77
CA ASN A 140 28.03 9.74 -10.04
C ASN A 140 27.10 9.70 -8.80
N PRO A 141 25.78 9.88 -8.99
CA PRO A 141 24.81 9.76 -7.91
C PRO A 141 24.73 8.31 -7.43
N LEU A 142 24.55 8.13 -6.12
CA LEU A 142 24.26 6.84 -5.51
C LEU A 142 22.85 6.40 -5.90
N THR A 143 22.70 5.13 -6.25
CA THR A 143 21.40 4.53 -6.57
C THR A 143 21.02 3.47 -5.55
N VAL A 144 19.74 3.41 -5.22
CA VAL A 144 19.10 2.37 -4.39
C VAL A 144 18.14 1.56 -5.24
N LYS A 145 17.80 0.36 -4.79
CA LYS A 145 16.79 -0.47 -5.43
C LYS A 145 15.54 -0.56 -4.57
N VAL A 146 14.37 -0.36 -5.17
CA VAL A 146 13.07 -0.67 -4.57
C VAL A 146 12.53 -1.91 -5.29
N VAL A 147 12.08 -2.90 -4.52
CA VAL A 147 11.68 -4.20 -5.01
C VAL A 147 10.28 -4.51 -4.55
N TYR A 148 9.39 -4.76 -5.48
CA TYR A 148 8.06 -5.29 -5.22
C TYR A 148 8.02 -6.77 -5.55
N PHE A 149 7.59 -7.58 -4.59
CA PHE A 149 7.51 -9.03 -4.74
C PHE A 149 6.33 -9.60 -3.96
N VAL A 150 5.77 -10.70 -4.44
CA VAL A 150 4.72 -11.43 -3.74
C VAL A 150 5.35 -12.56 -2.93
N GLN A 151 5.01 -12.65 -1.66
CA GLN A 151 5.36 -13.77 -0.80
C GLN A 151 4.11 -14.26 -0.06
N GLY A 152 3.74 -15.53 -0.28
CA GLY A 152 2.45 -16.06 0.18
C GLY A 152 1.30 -15.33 -0.52
N THR A 153 0.45 -14.65 0.25
CA THR A 153 -0.71 -13.86 -0.23
C THR A 153 -0.50 -12.36 -0.08
N THR A 154 0.74 -11.90 0.09
CA THR A 154 1.04 -10.50 0.43
C THR A 154 2.04 -9.92 -0.56
N LEU A 155 1.73 -8.72 -1.07
CA LEU A 155 2.65 -7.90 -1.86
C LEU A 155 3.52 -7.09 -0.89
N TRP A 156 4.82 -7.27 -0.99
CA TRP A 156 5.84 -6.61 -0.17
C TRP A 156 6.62 -5.61 -1.00
N ARG A 157 7.02 -4.52 -0.36
CA ARG A 157 7.97 -3.53 -0.86
C ARG A 157 9.22 -3.57 -0.01
N ARG A 158 10.35 -3.79 -0.67
CA ARG A 158 11.68 -3.82 -0.07
C ARG A 158 12.57 -2.72 -0.63
N THR A 159 13.30 -2.04 0.24
CA THR A 159 14.33 -1.08 -0.17
C THR A 159 15.70 -1.69 0.04
N ILE A 160 16.61 -1.53 -0.92
CA ILE A 160 17.97 -2.04 -0.88
C ILE A 160 18.92 -0.89 -1.10
N VAL A 161 19.58 -0.50 -0.02
CA VAL A 161 20.74 0.39 -0.03
C VAL A 161 21.98 -0.50 -0.05
N PRO A 162 22.89 -0.34 -1.02
CA PRO A 162 24.04 -1.24 -1.12
C PRO A 162 24.97 -1.10 0.09
N SER A 163 25.29 -2.22 0.73
CA SER A 163 25.99 -2.26 2.03
C SER A 163 27.46 -1.90 1.96
N GLN A 164 28.04 -1.84 0.77
CA GLN A 164 29.43 -1.41 0.56
C GLN A 164 29.62 0.11 0.72
N TYR A 165 28.52 0.86 0.87
CA TYR A 165 28.58 2.31 1.00
C TYR A 165 28.59 2.76 2.46
N GLU A 166 29.61 3.54 2.80
CA GLU A 166 29.89 4.03 4.14
C GLU A 166 29.97 5.56 4.10
N PHE A 167 29.38 6.18 5.12
CA PHE A 167 29.43 7.62 5.33
C PHE A 167 29.60 7.92 6.82
N ASN A 168 30.54 8.81 7.12
CA ASN A 168 30.77 9.38 8.43
C ASN A 168 31.03 10.88 8.26
N ALA A 169 30.17 11.69 8.84
CA ALA A 169 30.29 13.15 8.79
C ALA A 169 31.43 13.68 9.67
N THR A 170 31.82 12.96 10.72
CA THR A 170 32.83 13.41 11.70
C THR A 170 34.22 12.92 11.33
N ASN A 171 34.32 11.73 10.73
CA ASN A 171 35.59 11.12 10.35
C ASN A 171 35.53 10.61 8.90
N PRO A 172 35.56 11.53 7.91
CA PRO A 172 35.20 11.22 6.53
C PRO A 172 36.25 10.41 5.75
N SER A 173 37.42 10.12 6.32
CA SER A 173 38.57 9.51 5.63
C SER A 173 38.23 8.24 4.82
N ASN A 174 37.27 7.45 5.30
CA ASN A 174 36.85 6.18 4.67
C ASN A 174 35.52 6.27 3.92
N ASN A 175 34.96 7.47 3.75
CA ASN A 175 33.67 7.64 3.07
C ASN A 175 33.73 7.08 1.64
N THR A 176 32.76 6.25 1.28
CA THR A 176 32.54 5.80 -0.10
C THR A 176 31.32 6.48 -0.74
N MET A 177 30.53 7.18 0.06
CA MET A 177 29.48 8.12 -0.38
C MET A 177 29.60 9.44 0.38
N CYS A 178 29.04 10.51 -0.19
CA CYS A 178 29.26 11.88 0.27
C CYS A 178 28.07 12.48 1.03
N GLY A 179 27.26 11.62 1.63
CA GLY A 179 26.12 11.99 2.47
C GLY A 179 25.39 10.76 2.97
N GLN A 180 24.62 10.91 4.04
CA GLN A 180 23.78 9.84 4.56
C GLN A 180 22.50 9.73 3.73
N PRO A 181 22.20 8.57 3.11
CA PRO A 181 20.92 8.37 2.45
C PRO A 181 19.78 8.31 3.48
N TRP A 182 18.66 8.93 3.14
CA TRP A 182 17.41 8.84 3.86
C TRP A 182 16.78 7.45 3.72
N GLN A 183 16.91 6.85 2.54
CA GLN A 183 16.48 5.49 2.30
C GLN A 183 17.26 4.53 3.18
N GLN A 184 16.56 3.54 3.69
CA GLN A 184 17.13 2.51 4.55
C GLN A 184 16.85 1.14 3.97
N SER A 185 17.81 0.23 4.06
CA SER A 185 17.60 -1.16 3.65
C SER A 185 16.55 -1.83 4.53
N THR A 186 15.58 -2.50 3.90
CA THR A 186 14.51 -3.25 4.58
C THR A 186 14.62 -4.74 4.33
N CYS A 187 14.18 -5.55 5.30
CA CYS A 187 14.17 -7.01 5.20
C CYS A 187 13.00 -7.61 5.99
N ASN A 188 12.87 -8.94 5.98
CA ASN A 188 11.91 -9.66 6.83
C ASN A 188 12.31 -9.71 8.32
N TYR A 189 13.53 -9.28 8.66
CA TYR A 189 14.04 -9.14 10.02
C TYR A 189 14.80 -7.83 10.17
N THR A 190 14.98 -7.36 11.41
CA THR A 190 15.87 -6.24 11.73
C THR A 190 17.24 -6.77 12.16
N GLY A 191 18.32 -6.26 11.55
CA GLY A 191 19.69 -6.72 11.84
C GLY A 191 20.62 -6.73 10.64
N GLY A 192 21.93 -6.61 10.90
CA GLY A 192 22.96 -6.56 9.85
C GLY A 192 22.75 -5.38 8.90
N PRO A 193 22.61 -5.60 7.58
CA PRO A 193 22.37 -4.53 6.61
C PRO A 193 20.96 -3.93 6.70
N CYS A 194 20.02 -4.60 7.36
CA CYS A 194 18.61 -4.23 7.41
C CYS A 194 18.33 -3.31 8.60
N LYS A 195 17.84 -2.10 8.35
CA LYS A 195 17.49 -1.11 9.40
C LYS A 195 16.01 -1.11 9.74
N ALA A 196 15.16 -1.55 8.82
CA ALA A 196 13.72 -1.63 8.99
C ALA A 196 13.14 -2.91 8.39
N LEU A 197 11.87 -3.18 8.69
CA LEU A 197 11.13 -4.29 8.10
C LEU A 197 10.60 -3.92 6.72
N ASP A 198 10.40 -4.93 5.87
CA ASP A 198 9.72 -4.75 4.57
C ASP A 198 8.32 -4.19 4.77
N THR A 199 7.92 -3.30 3.86
CA THR A 199 6.61 -2.67 3.92
C THR A 199 5.59 -3.57 3.25
N ARG A 200 4.51 -3.89 3.98
CA ARG A 200 3.35 -4.55 3.39
C ARG A 200 2.58 -3.55 2.55
N VAL A 201 2.44 -3.83 1.26
CA VAL A 201 1.75 -2.97 0.29
C VAL A 201 0.29 -3.39 0.15
N ALA A 202 0.04 -4.70 0.00
CA ALA A 202 -1.31 -5.24 -0.09
C ALA A 202 -1.36 -6.68 0.45
N ASN A 203 -2.51 -7.09 0.98
CA ASN A 203 -2.82 -8.44 1.46
C ASN A 203 -3.87 -9.12 0.57
N ASN A 204 -3.97 -10.46 0.67
CA ASN A 204 -4.86 -11.29 -0.15
C ASN A 204 -4.63 -11.16 -1.66
N VAL A 205 -3.36 -11.00 -2.04
CA VAL A 205 -2.93 -10.89 -3.43
C VAL A 205 -2.70 -12.30 -3.99
N SER A 206 -3.55 -12.72 -4.94
CA SER A 206 -3.47 -14.05 -5.58
C SER A 206 -2.40 -14.12 -6.67
N SER A 207 -2.20 -13.03 -7.42
CA SER A 207 -1.13 -12.89 -8.40
C SER A 207 -0.84 -11.42 -8.67
N VAL A 208 0.40 -11.10 -9.04
CA VAL A 208 0.80 -9.81 -9.59
C VAL A 208 1.59 -10.07 -10.87
N ARG A 209 1.32 -9.29 -11.91
CA ARG A 209 2.03 -9.34 -13.19
C ARG A 209 2.54 -7.96 -13.52
N PHE A 210 3.84 -7.88 -13.79
CA PHE A 210 4.48 -6.66 -14.26
C PHE A 210 4.75 -6.80 -15.75
N GLY A 211 3.99 -6.07 -16.56
CA GLY A 211 4.23 -5.96 -17.99
C GLY A 211 5.25 -4.86 -18.25
N TYR A 212 6.29 -5.17 -19.03
CA TYR A 212 7.28 -4.19 -19.46
C TYR A 212 7.06 -3.90 -20.94
N ALA A 213 6.98 -2.61 -21.29
CA ALA A 213 6.92 -2.23 -22.69
C ALA A 213 8.18 -2.73 -23.43
N THR A 214 8.01 -3.26 -24.63
CA THR A 214 9.13 -3.68 -25.48
C THR A 214 10.05 -2.50 -25.78
N GLY A 215 11.36 -2.65 -25.57
CA GLY A 215 12.36 -1.57 -25.69
C GLY A 215 12.68 -0.84 -24.39
N PHE A 216 11.92 -1.09 -23.32
CA PHE A 216 12.16 -0.50 -22.00
C PHE A 216 13.48 -0.98 -21.40
N ASN A 217 14.39 -0.05 -21.10
CA ASN A 217 15.78 -0.25 -20.64
C ASN A 217 16.79 -0.77 -21.68
N GLN A 218 16.45 -0.75 -22.98
CA GLN A 218 17.49 -0.81 -24.01
C GLN A 218 18.11 0.58 -24.14
N ALA A 219 19.43 0.69 -23.99
CA ALA A 219 20.18 1.95 -24.11
C ALA A 219 20.10 2.60 -25.52
N ALA A 220 19.21 2.12 -26.40
CA ALA A 220 19.06 2.54 -27.79
C ALA A 220 17.61 2.37 -28.33
N SER A 221 16.56 2.60 -27.53
CA SER A 221 15.18 2.55 -28.07
C SER A 221 14.76 3.89 -28.66
N THR A 222 15.00 4.12 -29.95
CA THR A 222 14.52 5.29 -30.72
C THR A 222 13.13 5.08 -31.34
N THR A 223 12.47 3.96 -31.08
CA THR A 223 11.12 3.67 -31.58
C THR A 223 10.17 3.33 -30.43
N PRO A 224 9.05 4.06 -30.28
CA PRO A 224 7.94 3.63 -29.44
C PRO A 224 7.38 2.34 -30.06
N ASN A 225 7.53 1.20 -29.38
CA ASN A 225 7.04 -0.04 -29.93
C ASN A 225 5.57 -0.22 -29.53
N ASP A 226 4.70 0.16 -30.46
CA ASP A 226 3.25 0.01 -30.42
C ASP A 226 2.86 -1.46 -30.69
N SER A 227 3.28 -2.35 -29.78
CA SER A 227 2.70 -3.69 -29.68
C SER A 227 2.01 -3.79 -28.32
N THR A 228 0.84 -3.17 -28.26
CA THR A 228 -0.14 -3.27 -27.19
C THR A 228 -0.65 -4.72 -27.05
N THR A 229 0.09 -5.57 -26.32
CA THR A 229 -0.56 -6.70 -25.65
C THR A 229 -1.12 -6.21 -24.33
N VAL A 230 -2.32 -5.63 -24.40
CA VAL A 230 -3.17 -5.44 -23.23
C VAL A 230 -3.54 -6.83 -22.72
N VAL A 231 -2.91 -7.27 -21.64
CA VAL A 231 -3.45 -8.40 -20.87
C VAL A 231 -4.56 -7.81 -20.02
N SER A 232 -5.77 -7.85 -20.57
CA SER A 232 -7.00 -7.55 -19.86
C SER A 232 -7.17 -8.48 -18.66
N ALA A 233 -7.56 -7.91 -17.52
CA ALA A 233 -8.38 -8.60 -16.54
C ALA A 233 -9.84 -8.53 -16.97
#